data_AF-A0A381PUY3-F1
#
_entry.id   AF-A0A381PUY3-F1
#
_cell.length_a   1.000
_cell.length_b   1.000
_cell.length_c   1.000
_cell.angle_alpha   90.00
_cell.angle_beta   90.00
_cell.angle_gamma   90.00
#
_symmetry.space_group_name_H-M   'P 1'
#
loop_
_entity.id
_entity.type
_entity.pdbx_description
1 polymer ?
#
loop_
_entity_poly.entity_id
_entity_poly.type
_entity_poly.pdbx_seq_one_letter_code
_entity_poly.pdbx_strand_id
1 'polypeptide(L)'
;MMSATEPVTVNSTVVPTRSRIGLWLGPLVFVFMLLFVDLDPGNPAVTRMAAIILLMAIWWITEAIPLSATALLPIVLFPLMGIMRGRELSAARQIDLETATFADGFSASDFDIIFPNVANQYMDWVILLFMGGFMIAVVVEKWNLHRRIALNVLRAIGGQPHRLVLGFMVATGFLSMWLSNTATAIMMMPMGMSLVLLY
;
A
#
# COMPACT_ATOMS: atom_id res chain seq x y z
N MET A 1 24.97 26.92 33.23
CA MET A 1 25.77 25.70 33.06
C MET A 1 24.90 24.65 32.41
N MET A 2 25.33 24.19 31.24
CA MET A 2 24.63 23.31 30.30
C MET A 2 24.56 21.89 30.90
N SER A 3 23.36 21.39 31.23
CA SER A 3 23.18 19.99 31.66
C SER A 3 23.21 19.10 30.42
N ALA A 4 24.09 18.11 30.46
CA ALA A 4 24.42 17.21 29.37
C ALA A 4 23.18 16.53 28.76
N THR A 5 23.17 16.49 27.43
CA THR A 5 22.30 15.67 26.59
C THR A 5 22.52 14.19 26.92
N GLU A 6 21.53 13.54 27.54
CA GLU A 6 21.52 12.08 27.60
C GLU A 6 21.46 11.53 26.16
N PRO A 7 22.31 10.55 25.80
CA PRO A 7 22.24 9.92 24.50
C PRO A 7 20.91 9.17 24.37
N VAL A 8 20.10 9.54 23.38
CA VAL A 8 18.89 8.79 23.02
C VAL A 8 19.32 7.37 22.68
N THR A 9 19.13 6.43 23.61
CA THR A 9 19.35 5.01 23.37
C THR A 9 18.31 4.56 22.35
N VAL A 10 18.73 4.44 21.10
CA VAL A 10 17.90 3.85 20.04
C VAL A 10 17.60 2.42 20.47
N ASN A 11 16.41 2.19 21.01
CA ASN A 11 15.92 0.85 21.28
C ASN A 11 16.02 0.07 19.96
N SER A 12 16.88 -0.94 19.94
CA SER A 12 17.00 -1.85 18.81
C SER A 12 15.61 -2.38 18.50
N THR A 13 15.08 -2.05 17.33
CA THR A 13 13.75 -2.47 16.91
C THR A 13 13.74 -4.00 16.86
N VAL A 14 13.18 -4.62 17.91
CA VAL A 14 13.06 -6.07 17.98
C VAL A 14 12.07 -6.48 16.90
N VAL A 15 12.59 -6.83 15.72
CA VAL A 15 11.77 -7.37 14.63
C VAL A 15 11.04 -8.61 15.16
N PRO A 16 9.71 -8.67 15.04
CA PRO A 16 8.92 -9.74 15.62
C PRO A 16 9.30 -11.08 14.97
N THR A 17 9.37 -12.15 15.76
CA THR A 17 9.84 -13.47 15.32
C THR A 17 9.05 -14.00 14.11
N ARG A 18 7.75 -13.69 14.02
CA ARG A 18 6.88 -14.02 12.87
C ARG A 18 7.37 -13.43 11.53
N SER A 19 7.88 -12.20 11.55
CA SER A 19 8.36 -11.48 10.36
C SER A 19 9.67 -12.10 9.86
N ARG A 20 10.57 -12.46 10.80
CA ARG A 20 11.82 -13.18 10.48
C ARG A 20 11.57 -14.56 9.86
N ILE A 21 10.61 -15.31 10.41
CA ILE A 21 10.24 -16.63 9.87
C ILE A 21 9.62 -16.46 8.48
N GLY A 22 8.70 -15.51 8.31
CA GLY A 22 8.05 -15.24 7.03
C GLY A 22 9.00 -14.86 5.91
N LEU A 23 10.04 -14.08 6.22
CA LEU A 23 11.03 -13.63 5.24
C LEU A 23 11.76 -14.80 4.56
N TRP A 24 12.07 -15.86 5.31
CA TRP A 24 12.73 -17.07 4.77
C TRP A 24 11.74 -18.12 4.28
N LEU A 25 10.59 -18.25 4.93
CA LEU A 25 9.56 -19.23 4.58
C LEU A 25 8.97 -18.95 3.19
N GLY A 26 8.78 -17.68 2.83
CA GLY A 26 8.30 -17.28 1.50
C GLY A 26 9.17 -17.83 0.36
N PRO A 27 10.45 -17.43 0.26
CA PRO A 27 11.37 -17.93 -0.77
C PRO A 27 11.53 -19.46 -0.75
N LEU A 28 11.54 -20.07 0.43
CA LEU A 28 11.61 -21.52 0.55
C LEU A 28 10.41 -22.21 -0.12
N VAL A 29 9.20 -21.73 0.15
CA VAL A 29 7.99 -22.27 -0.48
C VAL A 29 7.97 -21.94 -1.98
N PHE A 30 8.39 -20.75 -2.38
CA PHE A 30 8.50 -20.38 -3.79
C PHE A 30 9.41 -21.34 -4.58
N VAL A 31 10.62 -21.60 -4.08
CA VAL A 31 11.58 -22.52 -4.70
C VAL A 31 11.05 -23.95 -4.66
N PHE A 32 10.47 -24.39 -3.54
CA PHE A 32 9.85 -25.71 -3.45
C PHE A 32 8.77 -25.90 -4.51
N MET A 33 7.91 -24.89 -4.71
CA MET A 33 6.82 -24.94 -5.66
C MET A 33 7.33 -24.98 -7.11
N LEU A 34 8.41 -24.26 -7.42
CA LEU A 34 9.02 -24.30 -8.75
C LEU A 34 9.74 -25.62 -9.08
N LEU A 35 10.26 -26.33 -8.08
CA LEU A 35 11.05 -27.55 -8.28
C LEU A 35 10.23 -28.84 -8.16
N PHE A 36 9.22 -28.87 -7.28
CA PHE A 36 8.52 -30.10 -6.90
C PHE A 36 7.04 -30.13 -7.27
N VAL A 37 6.46 -29.01 -7.70
CA VAL A 37 5.04 -28.94 -8.04
C VAL A 37 4.91 -28.64 -9.54
N ASP A 38 4.23 -29.53 -10.25
CA ASP A 38 3.82 -29.28 -11.63
C ASP A 38 2.28 -29.32 -11.68
N LEU A 39 1.66 -28.15 -11.66
CA LEU A 39 0.20 -28.01 -11.64
C LEU A 39 -0.42 -28.32 -13.01
N ASP A 40 0.29 -28.00 -14.09
CA ASP A 40 -0.16 -28.24 -15.46
C ASP A 40 1.06 -28.50 -16.36
N PRO A 41 1.32 -29.76 -16.75
CA PRO A 41 2.44 -30.12 -17.63
C PRO A 41 2.39 -29.43 -19.00
N GLY A 42 1.22 -28.92 -19.42
CA GLY A 42 1.05 -28.19 -20.67
C GLY A 42 1.39 -26.70 -20.58
N ASN A 43 1.42 -26.12 -19.38
CA ASN A 43 1.67 -24.69 -19.19
C ASN A 43 2.44 -24.39 -17.89
N PRO A 44 3.78 -24.31 -17.94
CA PRO A 44 4.59 -24.02 -16.76
C PRO A 44 4.38 -22.61 -16.20
N ALA A 45 3.69 -21.70 -16.90
CA ALA A 45 3.38 -20.36 -16.38
C ALA A 45 2.41 -20.42 -15.20
N VAL A 46 1.50 -21.40 -15.16
CA VAL A 46 0.50 -21.54 -14.08
C VAL A 46 1.19 -21.81 -12.75
N THR A 47 2.13 -22.77 -12.73
CA THR A 47 2.95 -23.07 -11.55
C THR A 47 3.73 -21.84 -11.10
N ARG A 48 4.35 -21.10 -12.03
CA ARG A 48 5.13 -19.89 -11.69
C ARG A 48 4.24 -18.78 -11.10
N MET A 49 3.06 -18.55 -11.65
CA MET A 49 2.10 -17.57 -11.13
C MET A 49 1.64 -17.96 -9.71
N ALA A 50 1.27 -19.22 -9.53
CA ALA A 50 0.82 -19.73 -8.24
C ALA A 50 1.95 -19.68 -7.19
N ALA A 51 3.20 -19.95 -7.57
CA ALA A 51 4.36 -19.78 -6.69
C ALA A 51 4.50 -18.33 -6.21
N ILE A 52 4.35 -17.34 -7.11
CA ILE A 52 4.43 -15.92 -6.76
C ILE A 52 3.27 -15.50 -5.84
N ILE A 53 2.05 -15.96 -6.13
CA ILE A 53 0.87 -15.67 -5.30
C ILE A 53 1.09 -16.20 -3.88
N LEU A 54 1.61 -17.42 -3.75
CA LEU A 54 1.84 -18.07 -2.47
C LEU A 54 2.98 -17.39 -1.69
N LEU A 55 4.06 -17.01 -2.38
CA LEU A 55 5.13 -16.17 -1.84
C LEU A 55 4.58 -14.85 -1.26
N MET A 56 3.76 -14.14 -2.04
CA MET A 56 3.15 -12.87 -1.63
C MET A 56 2.21 -13.06 -0.44
N ALA A 57 1.37 -14.10 -0.46
CA ALA A 57 0.45 -14.41 0.63
C ALA A 57 1.20 -14.67 1.95
N ILE A 58 2.31 -15.42 1.91
CA ILE A 58 3.15 -15.66 3.09
C ILE A 58 3.70 -14.34 3.61
N TRP A 59 4.26 -13.48 2.75
CA TRP A 59 4.82 -12.20 3.16
C TRP A 59 3.78 -11.19 3.66
N TRP A 60 2.54 -11.24 3.14
CA TRP A 60 1.42 -10.44 3.63
C TRP A 60 0.97 -10.89 5.02
N ILE A 61 0.79 -12.19 5.25
CA ILE A 61 0.32 -12.73 6.54
C ILE A 61 1.39 -12.54 7.63
N THR A 62 2.66 -12.69 7.28
CA THR A 62 3.76 -12.62 8.24
C THR A 62 4.30 -11.22 8.47
N GLU A 63 3.84 -10.24 7.68
CA GLU A 63 4.38 -8.88 7.66
C GLU A 63 5.92 -8.87 7.56
N ALA A 64 6.46 -9.74 6.69
CA ALA A 64 7.90 -9.88 6.48
C ALA A 64 8.51 -8.64 5.81
N ILE A 65 7.76 -8.06 4.87
CA ILE A 65 8.11 -6.88 4.08
C ILE A 65 6.85 -5.98 4.05
N PRO A 66 6.98 -4.64 4.03
CA PRO A 66 5.84 -3.74 3.94
C PRO A 66 4.90 -4.11 2.78
N LEU A 67 3.59 -4.03 3.01
CA LEU A 67 2.55 -4.37 2.01
C LEU A 67 2.81 -3.69 0.66
N SER A 68 3.19 -2.40 0.67
CA SER A 68 3.54 -1.65 -0.54
C SER A 68 4.74 -2.23 -1.28
N ALA A 69 5.80 -2.65 -0.57
CA ALA A 69 6.98 -3.24 -1.19
C ALA A 69 6.71 -4.66 -1.72
N THR A 70 5.92 -5.47 -1.01
CA THR A 70 5.50 -6.79 -1.52
C THR A 70 4.61 -6.68 -2.77
N ALA A 71 3.79 -5.63 -2.90
CA ALA A 71 2.96 -5.38 -4.08
C ALA A 71 3.77 -5.00 -5.34
N LEU A 72 5.06 -4.70 -5.19
CA LEU A 72 5.98 -4.46 -6.31
C LEU A 72 6.64 -5.75 -6.83
N LEU A 73 6.55 -6.87 -6.08
CA LEU A 73 7.15 -8.14 -6.49
C LEU A 73 6.71 -8.59 -7.90
N PRO A 74 5.42 -8.51 -8.28
CA PRO A 74 4.98 -8.91 -9.61
C PRO A 74 5.70 -8.17 -10.74
N ILE A 75 6.07 -6.90 -10.54
CA ILE A 75 6.79 -6.10 -11.54
C ILE A 75 8.10 -6.76 -11.93
N VAL A 76 8.81 -7.32 -10.94
CA VAL A 76 10.14 -7.90 -11.14
C VAL A 76 10.02 -9.38 -11.46
N LEU A 77 9.18 -10.11 -10.73
CA LEU A 77 9.06 -11.56 -10.84
C LEU A 77 8.26 -12.00 -12.08
N PHE A 78 7.24 -11.28 -12.52
CA PHE A 78 6.45 -11.71 -13.70
C PHE A 78 7.27 -11.67 -15.00
N PRO A 79 8.05 -10.62 -15.29
CA PRO A 79 8.96 -10.61 -16.44
C PRO A 79 10.09 -11.64 -16.27
N LEU A 80 10.70 -11.71 -15.09
CA LEU A 80 11.81 -12.63 -14.81
C LEU A 80 11.41 -14.11 -14.99
N MET A 81 10.20 -14.47 -14.57
CA MET A 81 9.66 -15.82 -14.71
C MET A 81 9.07 -16.09 -16.11
N GLY A 82 9.13 -15.12 -17.02
CA GLY A 82 8.58 -15.21 -18.38
C GLY A 82 7.06 -15.40 -18.42
N ILE A 83 6.35 -15.01 -17.36
CA ILE A 83 4.89 -15.09 -17.24
C ILE A 83 4.25 -14.03 -18.14
N MET A 84 4.80 -12.81 -18.11
CA MET A 84 4.41 -11.72 -19.00
C MET A 84 5.55 -11.47 -19.99
N ARG A 85 5.37 -11.88 -21.26
CA ARG A 85 6.22 -11.40 -22.36
C ARG A 85 5.68 -10.05 -22.79
N GLY A 86 6.50 -9.00 -22.72
CA GLY A 86 6.15 -7.64 -23.12
C GLY A 86 5.51 -7.66 -24.50
N ARG A 87 4.19 -7.52 -24.55
CA ARG A 87 3.45 -7.25 -25.77
C ARG A 87 2.66 -5.98 -25.52
N GLU A 88 3.17 -4.92 -26.11
CA GLU A 88 2.51 -3.66 -26.41
C GLU A 88 1.03 -3.86 -26.73
N LEU A 89 0.12 -3.58 -25.80
CA LEU A 89 -1.27 -3.26 -26.15
C LEU A 89 -1.87 -2.44 -25.01
N SER A 90 -1.81 -1.09 -25.08
CA SER A 90 -3.01 -0.24 -24.87
C SER A 90 -2.83 1.29 -24.93
N ALA A 91 -1.64 1.89 -24.97
CA ALA A 91 -1.53 3.37 -24.93
C ALA A 91 -0.67 4.02 -26.03
N ALA A 92 0.03 3.23 -26.85
CA ALA A 92 0.93 3.75 -27.90
C ALA A 92 0.49 3.35 -29.31
N ARG A 93 -0.82 3.28 -29.60
CA ARG A 93 -1.35 3.05 -30.96
C ARG A 93 -1.03 4.19 -31.95
N GLN A 94 -0.21 5.17 -31.59
CA GLN A 94 0.02 6.36 -32.43
C GLN A 94 1.42 6.97 -32.37
N ILE A 95 2.43 6.29 -31.81
CA ILE A 95 3.82 6.80 -31.87
C ILE A 95 4.70 5.74 -32.50
N ASP A 96 5.11 6.00 -33.74
CA ASP A 96 5.90 5.15 -34.62
C ASP A 96 7.38 5.15 -34.17
N LEU A 97 7.64 4.51 -33.02
CA LEU A 97 8.98 4.44 -32.40
C LEU A 97 9.95 3.52 -33.15
N GLU A 98 9.46 2.76 -34.14
CA GLU A 98 10.28 1.91 -35.02
C GLU A 98 11.30 2.71 -35.86
N THR A 99 11.12 4.03 -35.98
CA THR A 99 12.01 4.91 -36.76
C THR A 99 12.86 5.87 -35.91
N ALA A 100 12.67 5.89 -34.58
CA ALA A 100 13.41 6.77 -33.68
C ALA A 100 14.80 6.18 -33.37
N THR A 101 15.70 6.27 -34.35
CA THR A 101 17.09 5.85 -34.22
C THR A 101 17.88 6.98 -33.56
N PHE A 102 18.32 6.78 -32.32
CA PHE A 102 19.28 7.71 -31.70
C PHE A 102 20.64 7.52 -32.38
N ALA A 103 21.41 8.60 -32.50
CA ALA A 103 22.63 8.72 -33.33
C ALA A 103 23.75 7.68 -33.07
N ASP A 104 23.57 6.80 -32.07
CA ASP A 104 24.52 5.78 -31.64
C ASP A 104 24.05 4.32 -31.86
N GLY A 105 23.01 4.09 -32.68
CA GLY A 105 22.56 2.72 -33.01
C GLY A 105 21.85 1.99 -31.86
N PHE A 106 21.51 2.70 -30.79
CA PHE A 106 20.58 2.24 -29.75
C PHE A 106 19.14 2.56 -30.18
N SER A 107 18.32 1.53 -30.36
CA SER A 107 16.90 1.69 -30.68
C SER A 107 16.08 1.84 -29.39
N ALA A 108 15.04 2.68 -29.41
CA ALA A 108 14.09 2.79 -28.29
C ALA A 108 13.46 1.43 -27.93
N SER A 109 13.36 0.52 -28.91
CA SER A 109 12.90 -0.86 -28.74
C SER A 109 13.86 -1.73 -27.93
N ASP A 110 15.16 -1.43 -27.87
CA ASP A 110 16.14 -2.20 -27.07
C ASP A 110 15.93 -2.02 -25.57
N PHE A 111 15.34 -0.88 -25.17
CA PHE A 111 14.99 -0.59 -23.78
C PHE A 111 13.62 -1.15 -23.38
N ASP A 112 12.75 -1.47 -24.34
CA ASP A 112 11.35 -1.90 -24.09
C ASP A 112 11.21 -3.43 -23.89
N ILE A 113 12.27 -4.22 -24.15
CA ILE A 113 12.23 -5.69 -24.14
C ILE A 113 12.26 -6.30 -22.73
N ILE A 114 12.61 -5.53 -21.69
CA ILE A 114 12.86 -6.06 -20.34
C ILE A 114 11.75 -5.68 -19.34
N PHE A 115 11.08 -4.56 -19.54
CA PHE A 115 10.04 -4.08 -18.63
C PHE A 115 8.73 -3.90 -19.39
N PRO A 116 7.67 -4.68 -19.08
CA PRO A 116 6.33 -4.33 -19.59
C PRO A 116 6.01 -2.90 -19.18
N ASN A 117 5.16 -2.17 -19.92
CA ASN A 117 4.74 -0.81 -19.59
C ASN A 117 4.13 -0.72 -18.17
N VAL A 118 5.00 -0.64 -17.16
CA VAL A 118 4.68 -0.68 -15.73
C VAL A 118 3.84 0.54 -15.37
N ALA A 119 4.06 1.65 -16.07
CA ALA A 119 3.28 2.87 -15.90
C ALA A 119 1.78 2.59 -16.08
N ASN A 120 1.37 1.86 -17.11
CA ASN A 120 -0.06 1.53 -17.30
C ASN A 120 -0.66 0.68 -16.17
N GLN A 121 0.14 -0.19 -15.55
CA GLN A 121 -0.35 -1.10 -14.51
C GLN A 121 -0.43 -0.43 -13.12
N TYR A 122 0.36 0.62 -12.88
CA TYR A 122 0.39 1.36 -11.61
C TYR A 122 -0.32 2.72 -11.66
N MET A 123 -0.59 3.25 -12.86
CA MET A 123 -1.31 4.51 -13.08
C MET A 123 -2.78 4.28 -13.45
N ASP A 124 -3.42 3.28 -12.84
CA ASP A 124 -4.86 3.07 -13.03
C ASP A 124 -5.67 4.25 -12.47
N TRP A 125 -6.80 4.57 -13.11
CA TRP A 125 -7.65 5.69 -12.73
C TRP A 125 -8.19 5.55 -11.30
N VAL A 126 -8.40 4.31 -10.81
CA VAL A 126 -8.82 4.04 -9.43
C VAL A 126 -7.70 4.43 -8.47
N ILE A 127 -6.44 4.09 -8.77
CA ILE A 127 -5.28 4.44 -7.95
C ILE A 127 -5.15 5.97 -7.86
N LEU A 128 -5.28 6.67 -8.99
CA LEU A 128 -5.24 8.13 -9.05
C LEU A 128 -6.40 8.77 -8.27
N LEU A 129 -7.60 8.19 -8.34
CA LEU A 129 -8.76 8.62 -7.57
C LEU A 129 -8.52 8.49 -6.07
N PHE A 130 -8.01 7.34 -5.61
CA PHE A 130 -7.66 7.14 -4.19
C PHE A 130 -6.58 8.11 -3.73
N MET A 131 -5.55 8.34 -4.55
CA MET A 131 -4.50 9.32 -4.25
C MET A 131 -5.06 10.74 -4.11
N GLY A 132 -5.98 11.15 -5.01
CA GLY A 132 -6.69 12.43 -4.92
C GLY A 132 -7.56 12.53 -3.66
N GLY A 133 -8.26 11.45 -3.29
CA GLY A 133 -9.04 11.36 -2.06
C GLY A 133 -8.18 11.54 -0.80
N PHE A 134 -7.02 10.88 -0.72
CA PHE A 134 -6.08 11.09 0.38
C PHE A 134 -5.52 12.50 0.42
N MET A 135 -5.22 13.11 -0.74
CA MET A 135 -4.77 14.50 -0.80
C MET A 135 -5.83 15.47 -0.23
N ILE A 136 -7.09 15.30 -0.62
CA ILE A 136 -8.21 16.09 -0.09
C ILE A 136 -8.34 15.86 1.43
N ALA A 137 -8.25 14.61 1.89
CA ALA A 137 -8.32 14.28 3.32
C ALA A 137 -7.23 14.99 4.13
N VAL A 138 -5.99 15.03 3.63
CA VAL A 138 -4.87 15.76 4.25
C VAL A 138 -5.12 17.27 4.27
N VAL A 139 -5.71 17.84 3.21
CA VAL A 139 -6.10 19.26 3.19
C VAL A 139 -7.20 19.55 4.22
N VAL A 140 -8.23 18.70 4.31
CA VAL A 140 -9.30 18.80 5.31
C VAL A 140 -8.75 18.71 6.73
N GLU A 141 -7.72 17.89 6.95
CA GLU A 141 -6.96 17.80 8.19
C GLU A 141 -6.20 19.09 8.49
N LYS A 142 -5.39 19.58 7.54
CA LYS A 142 -4.55 20.78 7.70
C LYS A 142 -5.36 22.03 8.07
N TRP A 143 -6.56 22.18 7.50
CA TRP A 143 -7.46 23.31 7.79
C TRP A 143 -8.31 23.12 9.04
N ASN A 144 -8.13 21.99 9.74
CA ASN A 144 -8.93 21.55 10.89
C ASN A 144 -10.43 21.55 10.57
N LEU A 145 -10.80 21.32 9.30
CA LEU A 145 -12.19 21.41 8.85
C LEU A 145 -13.03 20.29 9.49
N HIS A 146 -12.46 19.09 9.59
CA HIS A 146 -13.07 17.96 10.31
C HIS A 146 -13.44 18.34 11.76
N ARG A 147 -12.57 19.08 12.47
CA ARG A 147 -12.85 19.55 13.84
C ARG A 147 -13.99 20.57 13.88
N ARG A 148 -14.07 21.49 12.91
CA ARG A 148 -15.18 22.47 12.85
C ARG A 148 -16.51 21.77 12.61
N ILE A 149 -16.54 20.81 11.70
CA ILE A 149 -17.72 19.99 11.41
C ILE A 149 -18.12 19.20 12.65
N ALA A 150 -17.18 18.52 13.30
CA ALA A 150 -17.42 17.75 14.52
C ALA A 150 -17.98 18.63 15.65
N LEU A 151 -17.42 19.82 15.87
CA LEU A 151 -17.90 20.75 16.90
C LEU A 151 -19.29 21.31 16.58
N ASN A 152 -19.61 21.54 15.30
CA ASN A 152 -20.95 21.97 14.89
C ASN A 152 -22.00 20.86 15.12
N VAL A 153 -21.65 19.61 14.80
CA VAL A 153 -22.50 18.45 15.08
C VAL A 153 -22.69 18.26 16.59
N LEU A 154 -21.62 18.38 17.37
CA LEU A 154 -21.68 18.24 18.84
C LEU A 154 -22.53 19.33 19.50
N ARG A 155 -22.43 20.57 19.01
CA ARG A 155 -23.28 21.68 19.43
C ARG A 155 -24.76 21.43 19.12
N ALA A 156 -25.07 20.78 18.00
CA ALA A 156 -26.45 20.43 17.64
C ALA A 156 -27.06 19.34 18.56
N ILE A 157 -26.22 18.46 19.13
CA ILE A 157 -26.66 17.30 19.91
C ILE A 157 -26.82 17.60 21.42
N GLY A 158 -26.09 18.60 21.94
CA GLY A 158 -26.24 19.12 23.31
C GLY A 158 -25.36 18.44 24.39
N GLY A 159 -25.43 18.95 25.63
CA GLY A 159 -24.47 18.65 26.71
C GLY A 159 -24.77 17.45 27.62
N GLN A 160 -25.66 16.52 27.24
CA GLN A 160 -25.92 15.31 28.04
C GLN A 160 -24.92 14.19 27.71
N PRO A 161 -24.33 13.49 28.69
CA PRO A 161 -23.24 12.52 28.48
C PRO A 161 -23.54 11.42 27.45
N HIS A 162 -24.75 10.85 27.46
CA HIS A 162 -25.15 9.80 26.51
C HIS A 162 -25.33 10.33 25.08
N ARG A 163 -25.76 11.59 24.93
CA ARG A 163 -25.92 12.23 23.61
C ARG A 163 -24.56 12.63 23.02
N LEU A 164 -23.60 13.02 23.87
CA LEU A 164 -22.21 13.27 23.49
C LEU A 164 -21.55 12.04 22.85
N VAL A 165 -21.72 10.86 23.43
CA VAL A 165 -21.22 9.60 22.85
C VAL A 165 -21.85 9.30 21.49
N LEU A 166 -23.18 9.46 21.36
CA LEU A 166 -23.88 9.26 20.09
C LEU A 166 -23.41 10.26 19.02
N GLY A 167 -23.26 11.53 19.38
CA GLY A 167 -22.72 12.56 18.49
C GLY A 167 -21.29 12.28 18.06
N PHE A 168 -20.48 11.72 18.94
CA PHE A 168 -19.13 11.27 18.62
C PHE A 168 -19.13 10.10 17.64
N MET A 169 -20.01 9.10 17.82
CA MET A 169 -20.14 7.97 16.89
C MET A 169 -20.59 8.42 15.50
N VAL A 170 -21.57 9.33 15.42
CA VAL A 170 -22.06 9.88 14.14
C VAL A 170 -20.97 10.71 13.46
N ALA A 171 -20.29 11.59 14.18
CA ALA A 171 -19.20 12.40 13.63
C ALA A 171 -18.04 11.52 13.16
N THR A 172 -17.68 10.49 13.92
CA THR A 172 -16.63 9.53 13.55
C THR A 172 -16.99 8.75 12.30
N GLY A 173 -18.22 8.23 12.22
CA GLY A 173 -18.71 7.52 11.05
C GLY A 173 -18.72 8.39 9.78
N PHE A 174 -19.17 9.63 9.91
CA PHE A 174 -19.16 10.58 8.80
C PHE A 174 -17.74 10.91 8.33
N LEU A 175 -16.81 11.16 9.27
CA LEU A 175 -15.41 11.44 8.92
C LEU A 175 -14.72 10.21 8.30
N SER A 176 -15.01 8.99 8.77
CA SER A 176 -14.43 7.74 8.24
C SER A 176 -14.83 7.44 6.79
N MET A 177 -15.88 8.06 6.26
CA MET A 177 -16.27 7.89 4.85
C MET A 177 -15.35 8.66 3.89
N TRP A 178 -14.73 9.75 4.37
CA TRP A 178 -13.91 10.66 3.55
C TRP A 178 -12.43 10.64 3.92
N LEU A 179 -12.09 10.14 5.11
CA LEU A 179 -10.73 9.95 5.61
C LEU A 179 -10.37 8.46 5.65
N SER A 180 -9.07 8.16 5.64
CA SER A 180 -8.59 6.79 5.89
C SER A 180 -9.08 6.28 7.24
N ASN A 181 -9.53 5.03 7.30
CA ASN A 181 -9.96 4.36 8.54
C ASN A 181 -8.89 4.47 9.64
N THR A 182 -7.62 4.30 9.27
CA THR A 182 -6.48 4.40 10.20
C THR A 182 -6.30 5.83 10.73
N ALA A 183 -6.45 6.85 9.89
CA ALA A 183 -6.33 8.25 10.30
C ALA A 183 -7.45 8.65 11.26
N THR A 184 -8.69 8.23 10.95
CA THR A 184 -9.86 8.49 11.80
C THR A 184 -9.70 7.84 13.18
N ALA A 185 -9.22 6.59 13.24
CA ALA A 185 -8.98 5.91 14.52
C ALA A 185 -7.93 6.64 15.39
N ILE A 186 -6.82 7.10 14.81
CA ILE A 186 -5.77 7.83 15.52
C ILE A 186 -6.29 9.18 16.04
N MET A 187 -7.08 9.91 15.24
CA MET A 187 -7.70 11.17 15.66
C MET A 187 -8.68 11.00 16.84
N MET A 188 -9.38 9.86 16.89
CA MET A 188 -10.39 9.60 17.92
C MET A 188 -9.80 9.03 19.22
N MET A 189 -8.62 8.39 19.18
CA MET A 189 -7.94 7.84 20.36
C MET A 189 -7.84 8.85 21.53
N PRO A 190 -7.30 10.07 21.37
CA PRO A 190 -7.21 11.03 22.47
C PRO A 190 -8.58 11.56 22.92
N MET A 191 -9.55 11.69 22.02
CA MET A 191 -10.91 12.13 22.37
C MET A 191 -11.67 11.07 23.16
N GLY A 192 -11.55 9.79 22.78
CA GLY A 192 -12.11 8.66 23.51
C GLY A 192 -11.49 8.51 24.90
N MET A 193 -10.17 8.68 25.01
CA MET A 193 -9.48 8.67 26.30
C MET A 193 -9.95 9.81 27.22
N SER A 194 -10.20 11.00 26.67
CA SER A 194 -10.75 12.14 27.40
C SER A 194 -12.14 11.86 27.99
N LEU A 195 -13.01 11.17 27.25
CA LEU A 195 -14.35 10.78 27.74
C LEU A 195 -14.29 9.74 28.86
N VAL A 196 -13.35 8.80 28.78
CA VAL A 196 -13.16 7.77 29.82
C VAL A 196 -12.58 8.38 31.10
N LEU A 197 -11.68 9.36 31.01
CA LEU A 197 -11.12 10.04 32.18
C LEU A 197 -12.09 11.03 32.87
N LEU A 198 -13.15 11.44 32.16
CA LEU A 198 -14.22 12.30 32.68
C LEU A 198 -15.28 11.51 33.48
N TYR A 199 -15.17 10.18 33.52
CA TYR A 199 -16.01 9.26 34.27
C TYR A 199 -15.15 8.42 35.23
#